data_AF-W1Y6A0-F1
#
_entry.id   AF-W1Y6A0-F1
#
_cell.length_a   1.000
_cell.length_b   1.000
_cell.length_c   1.000
_cell.angle_alpha   90.00
_cell.angle_beta   90.00
_cell.angle_gamma   90.00
#
_symmetry.space_group_name_H-M   'P 1'
#
loop_
_entity.id
_entity.type
_entity.pdbx_description
1 polymer ?
#
loop_
_entity_poly.entity_id
_entity_poly.type
_entity_poly.pdbx_seq_one_letter_code
_entity_poly.pdbx_strand_id
1 'polypeptide(L)'
;THLVPIILQAGLGQRDYIEMFGDDYKTPDGFNVRDYVHVLDLADAHIRALKYLADGHDSNQFNLGSATGFSVKEMVEAAREATGVDIPAKIGP
;
A
#
# COMPACT_ATOMS: atom_id res chain seq x y z
N THR A 1 8.08 -6.90 5.01
CA THR A 1 7.88 -5.70 5.86
C THR A 1 6.69 -4.90 5.32
N HIS A 2 5.99 -4.14 6.17
CA HIS A 2 4.83 -3.34 5.76
C HIS A 2 5.27 -1.91 5.41
N LEU A 3 5.05 -1.45 4.18
CA LEU A 3 5.53 -0.14 3.71
C LEU A 3 4.91 1.03 4.49
N VAL A 4 3.57 1.09 4.56
CA VAL A 4 2.84 2.23 5.16
C VAL A 4 3.25 2.50 6.61
N PRO A 5 3.32 1.50 7.52
CA PRO A 5 3.80 1.73 8.87
C PRO A 5 5.23 2.30 8.93
N ILE A 6 6.12 1.89 8.04
CA ILE A 6 7.51 2.38 8.04
C ILE A 6 7.58 3.83 7.59
N ILE A 7 6.80 4.22 6.57
CA ILE A 7 6.69 5.61 6.12
C ILE A 7 6.21 6.50 7.27
N LEU A 8 5.16 6.07 7.99
CA LEU A 8 4.61 6.84 9.11
C LEU A 8 5.56 6.88 10.32
N GLN A 9 6.31 5.80 10.59
CA GLN A 9 7.36 5.81 11.62
C GLN A 9 8.44 6.86 11.32
N ALA A 10 8.85 7.00 10.06
CA ALA A 10 9.79 8.06 9.66
C ALA A 10 9.17 9.46 9.83
N GLY A 11 7.92 9.64 9.43
CA GLY A 11 7.19 10.91 9.66
C GLY A 11 7.01 11.26 11.14
N LEU A 12 6.94 10.26 12.02
CA LEU A 12 6.91 10.44 13.48
C LEU A 12 8.31 10.62 14.12
N GLY A 13 9.39 10.61 13.33
CA GLY A 13 10.77 10.68 13.84
C GLY A 13 11.22 9.43 14.62
N GLN A 14 10.47 8.33 14.53
CA GLN A 14 10.84 7.04 15.14
C GLN A 14 11.88 6.28 14.30
N ARG A 15 12.09 6.75 13.06
CA ARG A 15 13.15 6.34 12.15
C ARG A 15 13.74 7.58 11.51
N ASP A 16 15.05 7.58 11.29
CA ASP A 16 15.74 8.71 10.65
C ASP A 16 15.27 8.94 9.20
N TYR A 17 14.89 7.86 8.49
CA TYR A 17 14.38 7.90 7.13
C TYR A 17 13.64 6.60 6.75
N ILE A 18 12.83 6.65 5.69
CA ILE A 18 12.39 5.47 4.94
C ILE A 18 13.39 5.16 3.83
N GLU A 19 13.83 3.91 3.75
CA GLU A 19 14.65 3.41 2.65
C GLU A 19 13.75 2.87 1.53
N MET A 20 13.94 3.39 0.31
CA MET A 20 13.23 2.98 -0.91
C MET A 20 14.16 2.06 -1.70
N PHE A 21 13.89 0.75 -1.64
CA PHE A 21 14.73 -0.29 -2.24
C PHE A 21 14.49 -0.40 -3.75
N GLY A 22 15.56 -0.20 -4.53
CA GLY A 22 15.58 -0.31 -5.98
C GLY A 22 14.89 0.84 -6.71
N ASP A 23 15.63 1.49 -7.60
CA ASP A 23 15.18 2.54 -8.52
C ASP A 23 15.37 2.14 -10.00
N ASP A 24 15.63 0.86 -10.27
CA ASP A 24 15.94 0.29 -11.59
C ASP A 24 14.88 -0.73 -12.09
N TYR A 25 13.70 -0.76 -11.46
CA TYR A 25 12.60 -1.59 -11.93
C TYR A 25 12.07 -1.09 -13.29
N LYS A 26 11.47 -2.01 -14.08
CA LYS A 26 10.77 -1.68 -15.33
C LYS A 26 9.38 -1.06 -15.04
N THR A 27 9.37 0.04 -14.30
CA THR A 27 8.19 0.82 -13.89
C THR A 27 8.41 2.28 -14.28
N PRO A 28 7.34 3.10 -14.41
CA PRO A 28 7.47 4.47 -14.92
C PRO A 28 8.46 5.35 -14.15
N ASP A 29 8.63 5.12 -12.85
CA ASP A 29 9.51 5.90 -11.97
C ASP A 29 10.68 5.08 -11.39
N GLY A 30 10.87 3.84 -11.85
CA GLY A 30 11.95 2.96 -11.42
C GLY A 30 11.70 2.24 -10.09
N PHE A 31 10.66 2.60 -9.34
CA PHE A 31 10.36 1.99 -8.03
C PHE A 31 9.36 0.85 -8.13
N ASN A 32 9.37 0.00 -7.10
CA ASN A 32 8.50 -1.16 -7.04
C ASN A 32 7.01 -0.77 -6.92
N VAL A 33 6.13 -1.36 -7.75
CA VAL A 33 4.69 -1.07 -7.79
C VAL A 33 3.89 -2.17 -7.09
N ARG A 34 2.94 -1.78 -6.23
CA ARG A 34 2.01 -2.69 -5.53
C ARG A 34 0.60 -2.12 -5.55
N ASP A 35 -0.39 -3.02 -5.51
CA ASP A 35 -1.80 -2.65 -5.30
C ASP A 35 -2.06 -2.52 -3.79
N TYR A 36 -2.41 -1.32 -3.34
CA TYR A 36 -2.74 -1.05 -1.93
C TYR A 36 -4.27 -0.91 -1.80
N VAL A 37 -4.87 -1.82 -1.03
CA VAL A 37 -6.31 -1.79 -0.72
C VAL A 37 -6.53 -1.23 0.68
N HIS A 38 -7.55 -0.38 0.83
CA HIS A 38 -7.90 0.16 2.15
C HIS A 38 -8.46 -0.96 3.04
N VAL A 39 -8.05 -0.97 4.32
CA VAL A 39 -8.39 -2.07 5.25
C VAL A 39 -9.90 -2.24 5.47
N LEU A 40 -10.66 -1.14 5.42
CA LEU A 40 -12.12 -1.20 5.54
C LEU A 40 -12.80 -1.80 4.31
N ASP A 41 -12.28 -1.53 3.11
CA ASP A 41 -12.83 -2.12 1.88
C ASP A 41 -12.54 -3.61 1.83
N LEU A 42 -11.34 -4.01 2.29
CA LEU A 42 -10.99 -5.41 2.46
C LEU A 42 -11.94 -6.09 3.45
N ALA A 43 -12.23 -5.48 4.59
CA ALA A 43 -13.17 -6.02 5.57
C ALA A 43 -14.60 -6.13 5.03
N ASP A 44 -15.09 -5.09 4.33
CA ASP A 44 -16.42 -5.09 3.69
C ASP A 44 -16.54 -6.20 2.65
N ALA A 45 -15.50 -6.44 1.85
CA ALA A 45 -15.48 -7.52 0.88
C ALA A 45 -15.65 -8.90 1.53
N HIS A 46 -15.08 -9.13 2.72
CA HIS A 46 -15.28 -10.39 3.45
C HIS A 46 -16.73 -10.55 3.94
N ILE A 47 -17.37 -9.46 4.39
CA ILE A 47 -18.79 -9.47 4.78
C ILE A 47 -19.67 -9.82 3.56
N ARG A 48 -19.34 -9.29 2.38
CA ARG A 48 -20.04 -9.61 1.12
C ARG A 48 -19.82 -11.05 0.69
N ALA A 49 -18.60 -11.58 0.82
CA ALA A 49 -18.31 -12.98 0.52
C ALA A 49 -19.10 -13.93 1.43
N LEU A 50 -19.28 -13.58 2.71
CA LEU A 50 -20.11 -14.35 3.61
C LEU A 50 -21.58 -14.34 3.18
N LYS A 51 -22.13 -13.18 2.81
CA LYS A 51 -23.50 -13.07 2.29
C LYS A 51 -23.70 -13.87 1.01
N TYR A 52 -22.75 -13.79 0.08
CA TYR A 52 -22.75 -14.57 -1.16
C TYR A 52 -22.89 -16.08 -0.89
N LEU A 53 -22.12 -16.63 0.05
CA LEU A 53 -22.26 -18.04 0.43
C LEU A 53 -23.59 -18.33 1.13
N ALA A 54 -24.07 -17.41 1.99
CA ALA A 54 -25.33 -17.55 2.69
C ALA A 54 -26.55 -17.55 1.75
N ASP A 55 -26.45 -16.86 0.61
CA ASP A 55 -27.47 -16.83 -0.44
C ASP A 55 -27.49 -18.12 -1.29
N GLY A 56 -26.66 -19.12 -0.96
CA GLY A 56 -26.64 -20.45 -1.58
C GLY A 56 -25.76 -20.55 -2.82
N HIS A 57 -24.88 -19.57 -3.07
CA HIS A 57 -23.91 -19.65 -4.14
C HIS A 57 -22.76 -20.62 -3.84
N ASP A 58 -22.12 -21.14 -4.88
CA ASP A 58 -20.99 -22.05 -4.77
C ASP A 58 -19.74 -21.37 -4.20
N SER A 59 -18.82 -22.18 -3.68
CA SER A 59 -17.50 -21.68 -3.30
C SER A 59 -16.75 -21.11 -4.50
N ASN A 60 -16.08 -19.98 -4.29
CA ASN A 60 -15.40 -19.26 -5.36
C ASN A 60 -14.14 -18.53 -4.85
N GLN A 61 -13.34 -18.00 -5.77
CA GLN A 61 -12.11 -17.27 -5.50
C GLN A 61 -12.22 -15.85 -6.05
N PHE A 62 -11.82 -14.86 -5.25
CA PHE A 62 -11.93 -13.45 -5.60
C PHE A 62 -10.62 -12.72 -5.34
N ASN A 63 -10.19 -11.91 -6.31
CA ASN A 63 -9.14 -10.93 -6.08
C ASN A 63 -9.74 -9.69 -5.42
N LEU A 64 -9.05 -9.17 -4.41
CA LEU A 64 -9.42 -7.94 -3.72
C LEU A 64 -8.25 -6.97 -3.81
N GLY A 65 -8.46 -5.86 -4.51
CA GLY A 65 -7.47 -4.84 -4.79
C GLY A 65 -8.13 -3.54 -5.22
N SER A 66 -7.36 -2.47 -5.31
CA SER A 66 -7.80 -1.16 -5.81
C SER A 66 -7.81 -1.08 -7.36
N ALA A 67 -7.30 -2.12 -8.03
CA ALA A 67 -7.05 -2.17 -9.48
C ALA A 67 -6.06 -1.11 -10.00
N THR A 68 -5.44 -0.36 -9.08
CA THR A 68 -4.46 0.67 -9.38
C THR A 68 -3.18 0.36 -8.63
N GLY A 69 -2.05 0.30 -9.34
CA GLY A 69 -0.75 0.11 -8.73
C GLY A 69 -0.14 1.44 -8.32
N PHE A 70 0.48 1.49 -7.14
CA PHE A 70 1.27 2.63 -6.68
C PHE A 70 2.72 2.20 -6.42
N SER A 71 3.65 3.03 -6.85
CA SER A 71 5.07 2.86 -6.59
C SER A 71 5.41 3.19 -5.13
N VAL A 72 6.56 2.72 -4.65
CA VAL A 72 7.09 3.12 -3.33
C VAL A 72 7.21 4.64 -3.22
N LYS A 73 7.65 5.30 -4.29
CA LYS A 73 7.81 6.76 -4.33
C LYS A 73 6.45 7.46 -4.23
N GLU A 74 5.46 7.03 -5.01
CA GLU A 74 4.09 7.57 -4.94
C GLU A 74 3.50 7.43 -3.54
N MET A 75 3.73 6.30 -2.86
CA MET A 75 3.28 6.09 -1.48
C MET A 75 3.94 7.03 -0.48
N VAL A 76 5.23 7.35 -0.65
CA VAL A 76 5.93 8.32 0.20
C VAL A 76 5.39 9.73 -0.03
N GLU A 77 5.18 10.14 -1.28
CA GLU A 77 4.60 11.47 -1.57
C GLU A 77 3.17 11.60 -1.05
N ALA A 78 2.33 10.57 -1.23
CA ALA A 78 0.97 10.56 -0.70
C ALA A 78 0.94 10.69 0.82
N ALA A 79 1.89 10.07 1.53
CA ALA A 79 2.01 10.22 2.98
C ALA A 79 2.45 11.63 3.39
N ARG A 80 3.36 12.27 2.65
CA ARG A 80 3.74 13.67 2.90
C ARG A 80 2.56 14.61 2.70
N GLU A 81 1.80 14.43 1.63
CA GLU A 81 0.59 15.22 1.36
C GLU A 81 -0.46 15.04 2.47
N ALA A 82 -0.75 13.78 2.83
CA ALA A 82 -1.78 13.47 3.82
C ALA A 82 -1.42 13.94 5.25
N THR A 83 -0.13 13.98 5.58
CA THR A 83 0.34 14.35 6.94
C THR A 83 0.79 15.81 7.05
N GLY A 84 1.16 16.45 5.95
CA GLY A 84 1.80 17.78 5.94
C GLY A 84 3.21 17.79 6.57
N VAL A 85 3.83 16.62 6.77
CA VAL A 85 5.14 16.46 7.39
C VAL A 85 6.18 16.13 6.32
N ASP A 86 7.38 16.69 6.44
CA ASP A 86 8.52 16.25 5.63
C ASP A 86 9.00 14.89 6.13
N ILE A 87 8.79 13.85 5.32
CA ILE A 87 9.18 12.47 5.64
C ILE A 87 10.52 12.18 4.93
N PRO A 88 11.65 12.04 5.65
CA PRO A 88 12.94 11.80 5.02
C PRO A 88 12.97 10.44 4.32
N ALA A 89 13.42 10.42 3.06
CA ALA A 89 13.52 9.20 2.26
C ALA A 89 14.91 9.09 1.60
N LYS A 90 15.44 7.87 1.50
CA LYS A 90 16.70 7.57 0.81
C LYS A 90 16.52 6.40 -0.14
N ILE A 91 17.21 6.43 -1.27
CA ILE A 91 17.28 5.30 -2.19
C ILE A 91 18.29 4.31 -1.62
N GLY A 92 17.85 3.07 -1.43
CA GLY A 92 18.66 1.94 -1.00
C GLY A 92 18.93 0.99 -2.17
N PRO A 93 19.86 0.03 -2.00
CA PRO A 93 20.21 -0.94 -3.03
C PRO A 93 19.04 -1.86 -3.44
#